data_AF-A0A7V1H425-F1
#
_entry.id   AF-A0A7V1H425-F1
#
_cell.length_a   1.000
_cell.length_b   1.000
_cell.length_c   1.000
_cell.angle_alpha   90.00
_cell.angle_beta   90.00
_cell.angle_gamma   90.00
#
_symmetry.space_group_name_H-M   'P 1'
#
loop_
_entity.id
_entity.type
_entity.pdbx_description
1 polymer ?
#
loop_
_entity_poly.entity_id
_entity_poly.type
_entity_poly.pdbx_seq_one_letter_code
_entity_poly.pdbx_strand_id
1 'polypeptide(L)'
;SLSEEIERTKRYKTSLSLIMFDIDHFKRVNDSYGHQKGDDVLRELAKVVGNNIRQHDVLGRLGGEEFGIVAPEINIEAAGILAEKLRKNVEKSLFCELPEDIIPFLVSIRIIETFKMIDIKHY
;
A
#
# COMPACT_ATOMS: atom_id res chain seq x y z
N SER A 1 -6.27 10.57 14.59
CA SER A 1 -7.11 9.75 13.69
C SER A 1 -6.91 10.19 12.24
N LEU A 2 -7.25 9.38 11.23
CA LEU A 2 -7.13 9.77 9.81
C LEU A 2 -7.84 11.11 9.52
N SER A 3 -8.98 11.35 10.15
CA SER A 3 -9.74 12.60 10.07
C SER A 3 -8.93 13.81 10.56
N GLU A 4 -8.18 13.67 11.65
CA GLU A 4 -7.32 14.74 12.17
C GLU A 4 -6.21 15.11 11.19
N GLU A 5 -5.64 14.12 10.51
CA GLU A 5 -4.52 14.36 9.58
C GLU A 5 -5.02 15.00 8.27
N ILE A 6 -6.22 14.64 7.83
CA ILE A 6 -6.93 15.33 6.75
C ILE A 6 -7.20 16.80 7.14
N GLU A 7 -7.71 17.05 8.34
CA GLU A 7 -7.94 18.42 8.82
C GLU A 7 -6.62 19.21 8.97
N ARG A 8 -5.57 18.58 9.45
CA ARG A 8 -4.24 19.18 9.59
C ARG A 8 -3.68 19.59 8.23
N THR A 9 -3.77 18.69 7.25
CA THR A 9 -3.36 18.97 5.87
C THR A 9 -4.11 20.18 5.30
N LYS A 10 -5.43 20.24 5.51
CA LYS A 10 -6.25 21.39 5.11
C LYS A 10 -5.82 22.69 5.81
N ARG A 11 -5.56 22.64 7.13
CA ARG A 11 -5.17 23.82 7.93
C ARG A 11 -3.80 24.37 7.54
N TYR A 12 -2.84 23.51 7.24
CA TYR A 12 -1.45 23.91 6.96
C TYR A 12 -1.11 23.97 5.47
N LYS A 13 -2.07 23.69 4.57
CA LYS A 13 -1.86 23.58 3.11
C LYS A 13 -0.70 22.66 2.73
N THR A 14 -0.49 21.61 3.52
CA THR A 14 0.53 20.61 3.21
C THR A 14 0.00 19.67 2.13
N SER A 15 0.90 18.99 1.41
CA SER A 15 0.47 17.97 0.45
C SER A 15 0.00 16.74 1.23
N LEU A 16 -0.96 16.00 0.70
CA LEU A 16 -1.30 14.66 1.18
C LEU A 16 -1.45 13.82 -0.07
N SER A 17 -0.86 12.63 -0.05
CA SER A 17 -0.92 11.66 -1.13
C SER A 17 -1.60 10.39 -0.65
N LEU A 18 -2.39 9.78 -1.52
CA LEU A 18 -2.89 8.42 -1.35
C LEU A 18 -2.11 7.49 -2.28
N ILE A 19 -1.73 6.32 -1.79
CA ILE A 19 -1.16 5.23 -2.59
C ILE A 19 -2.07 4.03 -2.38
N MET A 20 -2.70 3.54 -3.44
CA MET A 20 -3.46 2.29 -3.41
C MET A 20 -2.68 1.22 -4.15
N PHE A 21 -2.84 -0.04 -3.73
CA PHE A 21 -2.19 -1.19 -4.34
C PHE A 21 -2.94 -2.50 -4.02
N ASP A 22 -2.77 -3.50 -4.87
CA ASP A 22 -3.33 -4.84 -4.72
C ASP A 22 -2.24 -5.92 -4.86
N ILE A 23 -2.63 -7.18 -4.67
CA ILE A 23 -1.78 -8.35 -4.92
C ILE A 23 -2.25 -8.98 -6.23
N ASP A 24 -1.37 -9.01 -7.22
CA ASP A 24 -1.64 -9.72 -8.48
C ASP A 24 -2.02 -11.17 -8.23
N HIS A 25 -3.01 -11.67 -8.98
CA HIS A 25 -3.37 -13.09 -9.00
C HIS A 25 -3.62 -13.72 -7.62
N PHE A 26 -4.02 -12.95 -6.60
CA PHE A 26 -4.21 -13.46 -5.24
C PHE A 26 -5.21 -14.63 -5.18
N LYS A 27 -6.26 -14.59 -6.00
CA LYS A 27 -7.18 -15.73 -6.17
C LYS A 27 -6.45 -17.02 -6.54
N ARG A 28 -5.46 -16.97 -7.44
CA ARG A 28 -4.67 -18.15 -7.83
C ARG A 28 -3.82 -18.69 -6.69
N VAL A 29 -3.30 -17.80 -5.82
CA VAL A 29 -2.60 -18.22 -4.58
C VAL A 29 -3.56 -19.01 -3.69
N ASN A 30 -4.77 -18.49 -3.48
CA ASN A 30 -5.80 -19.19 -2.70
C ASN A 30 -6.20 -20.52 -3.33
N ASP A 31 -6.43 -20.55 -4.65
CA ASP A 31 -6.85 -21.75 -5.37
C ASP A 31 -5.75 -22.84 -5.36
N SER A 32 -4.47 -22.45 -5.36
CA SER A 32 -3.33 -23.38 -5.45
C SER A 32 -2.81 -23.85 -4.08
N TYR A 33 -2.88 -22.99 -3.06
CA TYR A 33 -2.25 -23.22 -1.75
C TYR A 33 -3.22 -23.12 -0.56
N GLY A 34 -4.49 -22.81 -0.83
CA GLY A 34 -5.53 -22.61 0.18
C GLY A 34 -5.51 -21.23 0.83
N HIS A 35 -6.65 -20.86 1.40
CA HIS A 35 -6.86 -19.54 2.03
C HIS A 35 -5.87 -19.22 3.16
N GLN A 36 -5.42 -20.23 3.92
CA GLN A 36 -4.45 -20.03 4.98
C GLN A 36 -3.14 -19.45 4.45
N LYS A 37 -2.68 -19.92 3.29
CA LYS A 37 -1.48 -19.39 2.64
C LYS A 37 -1.73 -17.98 2.11
N GLY A 38 -2.92 -17.69 1.56
CA GLY A 38 -3.32 -16.34 1.19
C GLY A 38 -3.26 -15.36 2.37
N ASP A 39 -3.73 -15.77 3.55
CA ASP A 39 -3.65 -14.96 4.76
C ASP A 39 -2.20 -14.72 5.21
N ASP A 40 -1.32 -15.70 5.04
CA ASP A 40 0.12 -15.54 5.32
C ASP A 40 0.73 -14.47 4.41
N VAL A 41 0.40 -14.50 3.11
CA VAL A 41 0.85 -13.49 2.13
C VAL A 41 0.37 -12.09 2.52
N LEU A 42 -0.91 -11.94 2.87
CA LEU A 42 -1.48 -10.66 3.29
C LEU A 42 -0.80 -10.12 4.55
N ARG A 43 -0.50 -10.99 5.51
CA ARG A 43 0.20 -10.62 6.76
C ARG A 43 1.63 -10.17 6.47
N GLU A 44 2.36 -10.89 5.62
CA GLU A 44 3.73 -10.51 5.28
C GLU A 44 3.77 -9.21 4.47
N LEU A 45 2.85 -9.02 3.52
CA LEU A 45 2.68 -7.76 2.80
C LEU A 45 2.49 -6.59 3.78
N ALA A 46 1.54 -6.71 4.72
CA ALA A 46 1.25 -5.66 5.68
C ALA A 46 2.46 -5.35 6.58
N LYS A 47 3.21 -6.39 7.00
CA LYS A 47 4.44 -6.25 7.79
C LYS A 47 5.54 -5.54 7.01
N VAL A 48 5.80 -5.95 5.76
CA VAL A 48 6.83 -5.34 4.92
C VAL A 48 6.50 -3.89 4.64
N VAL A 49 5.25 -3.59 4.25
CA VAL A 49 4.83 -2.21 3.98
C VAL A 49 4.89 -1.36 5.24
N GLY A 50 4.35 -1.85 6.36
CA GLY A 50 4.36 -1.16 7.65
C GLY A 50 5.78 -0.81 8.13
N ASN A 51 6.76 -1.70 7.88
CA ASN A 51 8.16 -1.45 8.23
C ASN A 51 8.89 -0.49 7.28
N ASN A 52 8.27 -0.09 6.17
CA ASN A 52 8.91 0.73 5.13
C ASN A 52 8.24 2.09 4.89
N ILE A 53 7.14 2.38 5.60
CA ILE A 53 6.48 3.68 5.64
C ILE A 53 6.88 4.46 6.90
N ARG A 54 6.57 5.75 6.94
CA ARG A 54 6.87 6.63 8.08
C ARG A 54 5.84 6.43 9.19
N GLN A 55 6.18 6.85 10.41
CA GLN A 55 5.28 6.76 11.56
C GLN A 55 3.95 7.52 11.38
N HIS A 56 3.96 8.61 10.61
CA HIS A 56 2.76 9.41 10.30
C HIS A 56 1.99 8.91 9.07
N ASP A 57 2.57 7.97 8.31
CA ASP A 57 1.84 7.34 7.21
C ASP A 57 0.86 6.32 7.79
N VAL A 58 -0.32 6.22 7.19
CA VAL A 58 -1.36 5.30 7.64
C VAL A 58 -1.58 4.23 6.59
N LEU A 59 -1.21 2.99 6.92
CA LEU A 59 -1.55 1.79 6.12
C LEU A 59 -2.93 1.26 6.54
N GLY A 60 -3.78 0.98 5.56
CA GLY A 60 -5.08 0.35 5.75
C GLY A 60 -5.36 -0.72 4.69
N ARG A 61 -6.17 -1.72 5.05
CA ARG A 61 -6.73 -2.70 4.12
C ARG A 61 -8.11 -2.21 3.68
N LEU A 62 -8.31 -2.06 2.37
CA LEU A 62 -9.53 -1.52 1.77
C LEU A 62 -10.52 -2.63 1.38
N GLY A 63 -10.00 -3.81 1.04
CA GLY A 63 -10.78 -4.96 0.60
C GLY A 63 -10.08 -6.30 0.82
N GLY A 64 -10.44 -7.31 0.03
CA GLY A 64 -9.88 -8.66 0.13
C GLY A 64 -8.36 -8.68 -0.04
N GLU A 65 -7.86 -8.17 -1.16
CA GLU A 65 -6.42 -8.12 -1.46
C GLU A 65 -5.90 -6.68 -1.66
N GLU A 66 -6.75 -5.69 -1.42
CA GLU A 66 -6.49 -4.28 -1.67
C GLU A 66 -6.06 -3.53 -0.41
N PHE A 67 -5.02 -2.71 -0.54
CA PHE A 67 -4.44 -1.90 0.51
C PHE A 67 -4.29 -0.43 0.07
N GLY A 68 -4.22 0.47 1.05
CA GLY A 68 -4.00 1.88 0.85
C GLY A 68 -3.06 2.48 1.89
N ILE A 69 -2.23 3.44 1.48
CA ILE A 69 -1.39 4.26 2.35
C ILE A 69 -1.81 5.72 2.19
N VAL A 70 -2.16 6.35 3.30
CA VAL A 70 -2.27 7.81 3.38
C VAL A 70 -0.94 8.36 3.84
N ALA A 71 -0.33 9.20 3.02
CA ALA A 71 0.98 9.80 3.25
C ALA A 71 0.87 11.33 3.36
N PRO A 72 0.74 11.87 4.58
CA PRO A 72 0.75 13.31 4.83
C PRO A 72 2.10 13.92 4.45
N GLU A 73 2.06 15.18 4.03
CA GLU A 73 3.23 15.98 3.64
C GLU A 73 4.06 15.41 2.47
N ILE A 74 3.49 14.47 1.72
CA ILE A 74 4.10 13.86 0.53
C ILE A 74 3.39 14.37 -0.72
N ASN A 75 4.17 14.85 -1.70
CA ASN A 75 3.69 15.21 -3.05
C ASN A 75 3.66 13.99 -3.98
N ILE A 76 3.10 14.17 -5.19
CA ILE A 76 2.90 13.07 -6.13
C ILE A 76 4.20 12.41 -6.57
N GLU A 77 5.26 13.17 -6.81
CA GLU A 77 6.55 12.59 -7.21
C GLU A 77 7.15 11.73 -6.10
N ALA A 78 7.15 12.23 -4.85
CA ALA A 78 7.66 11.49 -3.70
C ALA A 78 6.79 10.27 -3.35
N ALA A 79 5.47 10.34 -3.57
CA ALA A 79 4.57 9.21 -3.43
C ALA A 79 4.91 8.10 -4.45
N GLY A 80 5.19 8.47 -5.69
CA GLY A 80 5.63 7.52 -6.72
C GLY A 80 6.96 6.82 -6.36
N ILE A 81 7.92 7.57 -5.83
CA ILE A 81 9.20 7.01 -5.35
C ILE A 81 8.97 6.04 -4.18
N LEU A 82 8.12 6.42 -3.22
CA LEU A 82 7.76 5.57 -2.09
C LEU A 82 7.10 4.28 -2.57
N ALA A 83 6.13 4.37 -3.46
CA ALA A 83 5.43 3.21 -4.01
C ALA A 83 6.37 2.24 -4.75
N GLU A 84 7.28 2.74 -5.59
CA GLU A 84 8.26 1.86 -6.27
C GLU A 84 9.25 1.22 -5.29
N LYS A 85 9.65 1.95 -4.24
CA LYS A 85 10.46 1.37 -3.16
C LYS A 85 9.71 0.24 -2.45
N LEU A 86 8.44 0.47 -2.10
CA LEU A 86 7.60 -0.54 -1.46
C LEU A 86 7.43 -1.76 -2.36
N ARG A 87 7.20 -1.57 -3.66
CA ARG A 87 7.05 -2.66 -4.63
C ARG A 87 8.27 -3.58 -4.61
N LYS A 88 9.48 -2.99 -4.72
CA LYS A 88 10.75 -3.73 -4.66
C LYS A 88 10.98 -4.46 -3.34
N ASN A 89 10.59 -3.86 -2.23
CA ASN A 89 10.78 -4.46 -0.90
C ASN A 89 9.82 -5.63 -0.65
N VAL A 90 8.56 -5.48 -1.07
CA VAL A 90 7.56 -6.56 -1.00
C VAL A 90 7.97 -7.70 -1.92
N GLU A 91 8.36 -7.40 -3.16
CA GLU A 91 8.92 -8.37 -4.10
C GLU A 91 10.06 -9.14 -3.43
N LYS A 92 11.08 -8.45 -2.93
CA LYS A 92 12.21 -9.11 -2.25
C LYS A 92 11.80 -9.98 -1.05
N SER A 93 10.87 -9.52 -0.20
CA SER A 93 10.49 -10.26 1.01
C SER A 93 9.73 -11.55 0.67
N LEU A 94 8.77 -11.46 -0.25
CA LEU A 94 7.97 -12.61 -0.65
C LEU A 94 8.81 -13.66 -1.38
N PHE A 95 9.84 -13.26 -2.12
CA PHE A 95 10.82 -14.19 -2.71
C PHE A 95 11.60 -14.99 -1.67
N CYS A 96 11.82 -14.46 -0.46
CA CYS A 96 12.58 -15.15 0.59
C CYS A 96 11.71 -16.10 1.42
N GLU A 97 10.41 -15.86 1.53
CA GLU A 97 9.52 -16.59 2.44
C GLU A 97 8.58 -17.58 1.73
N LEU A 98 8.43 -17.49 0.40
CA LEU A 98 7.50 -18.31 -0.37
C LEU A 98 8.21 -19.24 -1.38
N PRO A 99 7.60 -20.39 -1.73
CA PRO A 99 8.12 -21.28 -2.76
C PRO A 99 8.34 -20.56 -4.11
N GLU A 100 9.39 -20.94 -4.83
CA GLU A 100 9.79 -20.34 -6.12
C GLU A 100 8.65 -20.30 -7.16
N ASP A 101 7.71 -21.23 -7.09
CA ASP A 101 6.57 -21.31 -8.01
C ASP A 101 5.50 -20.23 -7.77
N ILE A 102 5.50 -19.56 -6.61
CA ILE A 102 4.54 -18.48 -6.28
C ILE A 102 5.09 -17.10 -6.67
N ILE A 103 6.41 -16.99 -6.70
CA ILE A 103 7.18 -15.77 -6.86
C ILE A 103 6.77 -14.92 -8.08
N PRO A 104 6.54 -15.47 -9.29
CA PRO A 104 6.19 -14.68 -10.46
C PRO A 104 4.80 -14.02 -10.39
N PHE A 105 3.99 -14.37 -9.39
CA PHE A 105 2.58 -13.99 -9.32
C PHE A 105 2.27 -12.85 -8.35
N LEU A 106 3.22 -12.42 -7.52
CA LEU A 106 2.84 -11.85 -6.22
C LEU A 106 2.84 -10.33 -6.10
N VAL A 107 3.44 -9.55 -7.01
CA VAL A 107 3.62 -8.10 -6.70
C VAL A 107 3.67 -7.21 -7.94
N SER A 108 2.51 -6.79 -8.46
CA SER A 108 2.39 -5.44 -9.01
C SER A 108 1.72 -4.56 -7.96
N ILE A 109 2.49 -3.63 -7.38
CA ILE A 109 1.89 -2.49 -6.68
C ILE A 109 1.40 -1.56 -7.78
N ARG A 110 0.13 -1.71 -8.17
CA ARG A 110 -0.50 -0.77 -9.07
C ARG A 110 -0.91 0.47 -8.28
N ILE A 111 -0.16 1.56 -8.44
CA ILE A 111 -0.57 2.88 -7.95
C ILE A 111 -1.81 3.29 -8.73
N ILE A 112 -2.97 3.19 -8.12
CA ILE A 112 -4.25 3.49 -8.80
C ILE A 112 -4.39 4.99 -9.02
N GLU A 113 -4.03 5.81 -8.02
CA GLU A 113 -4.12 7.27 -8.13
C GLU A 113 -3.37 7.95 -6.99
N THR A 114 -2.69 9.06 -7.26
CA THR A 114 -2.17 9.94 -6.21
C THR A 114 -2.94 11.25 -6.26
N PHE A 115 -3.84 11.44 -5.30
CA PHE A 115 -4.59 12.67 -5.17
C PHE A 115 -3.78 13.67 -4.36
N LYS A 116 -3.60 14.88 -4.89
CA LYS A 116 -3.16 16.01 -4.08
C LYS A 116 -4.41 16.71 -3.54
N MET A 117 -4.72 16.48 -2.26
CA MET A 117 -5.88 17.09 -1.61
C MET A 117 -5.61 18.58 -1.31
N ILE A 118 -5.53 19.48 -2.31
CA ILE A 118 -5.41 20.94 -2.03
C ILE A 118 -6.71 21.72 -1.93
N ASP A 119 -7.85 21.17 -2.32
CA ASP A 119 -9.10 21.92 -2.24
C ASP A 119 -10.26 20.97 -1.96
N ILE A 120 -10.59 20.76 -0.68
CA ILE A 120 -11.98 20.52 -0.33
C ILE A 120 -12.57 21.90 -0.01
N LYS A 121 -12.91 22.65 -1.05
CA LYS A 121 -14.05 23.57 -0.90
C LYS A 121 -15.25 22.68 -0.58
N HIS A 122 -15.89 22.99 0.52
CA HIS A 122 -17.11 22.33 0.96
C HIS A 122 -18.08 22.23 -0.23
N TYR A 123 -18.44 21.01 -0.61
CA TYR A 123 -19.67 20.71 -1.32
C TYR A 123 -20.52 19.84 -0.40
#